data_AF-A0A3M0G2L6-F1
#
_entry.id   AF-A0A3M0G2L6-F1
#
_cell.length_a   1.000
_cell.length_b   1.000
_cell.length_c   1.000
_cell.angle_alpha   90.00
_cell.angle_beta   90.00
_cell.angle_gamma   90.00
#
_symmetry.space_group_name_H-M   'P 1'
#
loop_
_entity.id
_entity.type
_entity.pdbx_description
1 polymer ?
#
loop_
_entity_poly.entity_id
_entity_poly.type
_entity_poly.pdbx_seq_one_letter_code
_entity_poly.pdbx_strand_id
1 'polypeptide(L)'
;MSLATLYFVSIDAYTYTAAMRFLFKLVLLCTFLHYKEVQDKNAFYTFFGLLLLTDVLALFVAEVNNYFLVPIGIIFFVCYILLLRDAYRQFKIQDPRNVVAFYYLFVILINAVLVILHLINLYGYMEGQLAIFIGQVFYNIALYFMIVLSLAYYLNSYSKKSMYFLIASLSFVCSDILVSAFLFYNIQESIISFHTFLSMIGYVFFFNYFFTAEKPQMIEAEILKELSERKAASKG
;
A
#
# COMPACT_ATOMS: atom_id res chain seq x y z
N MET A 1 9.48 13.15 -32.71
CA MET A 1 9.78 11.87 -32.03
C MET A 1 8.65 10.92 -32.38
N SER A 2 8.92 9.76 -33.00
CA SER A 2 7.85 8.85 -33.44
C SER A 2 7.21 8.17 -32.23
N LEU A 3 5.93 7.82 -32.32
CA LEU A 3 5.18 7.07 -31.29
C LEU A 3 5.92 5.80 -30.86
N ALA A 4 6.62 5.14 -31.78
CA ALA A 4 7.47 3.99 -31.49
C ALA A 4 8.66 4.36 -30.59
N THR A 5 9.38 5.44 -30.87
CA THR A 5 10.47 5.90 -29.97
C THR A 5 9.99 6.26 -28.57
N LEU A 6 8.78 6.83 -28.41
CA LEU A 6 8.23 7.12 -27.08
C LEU A 6 7.83 5.83 -26.35
N TYR A 7 7.34 4.82 -27.09
CA TYR A 7 6.93 3.52 -26.55
C TYR A 7 8.10 2.60 -26.19
N PHE A 8 9.24 2.72 -26.88
CA PHE A 8 10.45 1.97 -26.55
C PHE A 8 11.17 2.57 -25.32
N VAL A 9 11.24 3.90 -25.21
CA VAL A 9 11.85 4.57 -24.05
C VAL A 9 11.03 4.37 -22.78
N SER A 10 9.69 4.32 -22.89
CA SER A 10 8.78 4.06 -21.75
C SER A 10 8.94 2.66 -21.16
N ILE A 11 9.20 1.65 -21.99
CA ILE A 11 9.40 0.25 -21.58
C ILE A 11 10.74 0.08 -20.86
N ASP A 12 11.82 0.66 -21.40
CA ASP A 12 13.14 0.61 -20.78
C ASP A 12 13.13 1.26 -19.39
N ALA A 13 12.51 2.44 -19.26
CA ALA A 13 12.38 3.14 -17.98
C ALA A 13 11.63 2.28 -16.94
N TYR A 14 10.58 1.56 -17.35
CA TYR A 14 9.84 0.67 -16.46
C TYR A 14 10.70 -0.50 -15.96
N THR A 15 11.50 -1.12 -16.83
CA THR A 15 12.41 -2.21 -16.47
C THR A 15 13.55 -1.74 -15.55
N TYR A 16 14.16 -0.59 -15.82
CA TYR A 16 15.20 -0.03 -14.95
C TYR A 16 14.66 0.29 -13.55
N THR A 17 13.45 0.84 -13.47
CA THR A 17 12.82 1.13 -12.18
C THR A 17 12.45 -0.14 -11.42
N ALA A 18 12.01 -1.19 -12.10
CA ALA A 18 11.82 -2.52 -11.50
C ALA A 18 13.12 -3.10 -10.94
N ALA A 19 14.24 -3.02 -11.68
CA ALA A 19 15.54 -3.47 -11.21
C ALA A 19 16.00 -2.70 -9.95
N MET A 20 15.83 -1.37 -9.93
CA MET A 20 16.15 -0.55 -8.76
C MET A 20 15.30 -0.93 -7.54
N ARG A 21 13.98 -1.11 -7.71
CA ARG A 21 13.10 -1.55 -6.62
C ARG A 21 13.49 -2.93 -6.10
N PHE A 22 13.81 -3.86 -7.00
CA PHE A 22 14.24 -5.21 -6.65
C PHE A 22 15.51 -5.20 -5.79
N LEU A 23 16.56 -4.52 -6.24
CA LEU A 23 17.82 -4.39 -5.50
C LEU A 23 17.60 -3.71 -4.14
N PHE A 24 16.78 -2.65 -4.10
CA PHE A 24 16.47 -1.96 -2.86
C PHE A 24 15.74 -2.84 -1.85
N LYS A 25 14.76 -3.65 -2.29
CA LYS A 25 14.07 -4.64 -1.45
C LYS A 25 15.04 -5.67 -0.85
N LEU A 26 16.02 -6.14 -1.64
CA LEU A 26 17.05 -7.07 -1.15
C LEU A 26 17.95 -6.42 -0.10
N VAL A 27 18.38 -5.17 -0.32
CA VAL A 27 19.18 -4.42 0.66
C VAL A 27 18.40 -4.24 1.98
N LEU A 28 17.12 -3.86 1.90
CA LEU A 28 16.26 -3.76 3.08
C LEU A 28 16.11 -5.11 3.79
N LEU A 29 15.91 -6.20 3.04
CA LEU A 29 15.81 -7.54 3.61
C LEU A 29 17.06 -7.92 4.40
N CYS A 30 18.24 -7.79 3.79
CA CYS A 30 19.51 -8.09 4.46
C CYS A 30 19.71 -7.23 5.72
N THR A 31 19.39 -5.94 5.63
CA THR A 31 19.56 -5.00 6.74
C THR A 31 18.61 -5.34 7.90
N PHE A 32 17.32 -5.51 7.62
CA PHE A 32 16.33 -5.73 8.68
C PHE A 32 16.44 -7.12 9.32
N LEU A 33 16.75 -8.17 8.54
CA LEU A 33 16.99 -9.50 9.10
C LEU A 33 18.25 -9.57 9.97
N HIS A 34 19.25 -8.72 9.72
CA HIS A 34 20.45 -8.65 10.55
C HIS A 34 20.17 -7.96 11.90
N TYR A 35 19.34 -6.92 11.92
CA TYR A 35 19.16 -6.07 13.11
C TYR A 35 17.89 -6.33 13.93
N LYS A 36 16.86 -6.97 13.38
CA LYS A 36 15.55 -7.10 14.03
C LYS A 36 14.92 -8.46 13.78
N GLU A 37 14.14 -8.94 14.74
CA GLU A 37 13.32 -10.14 14.56
C GLU A 37 11.97 -9.80 13.93
N VAL A 38 11.55 -10.62 12.97
CA VAL A 38 10.23 -10.52 12.32
C VAL A 38 9.15 -11.01 13.28
N GLN A 39 8.11 -10.18 13.50
CA GLN A 39 7.01 -10.52 14.41
C GLN A 39 6.06 -11.55 13.81
N ASP A 40 5.63 -11.37 12.55
CA ASP A 40 4.84 -12.36 11.80
C ASP A 40 5.63 -12.88 10.59
N LYS A 41 6.40 -13.95 10.81
CA LYS A 41 7.27 -14.56 9.80
C LYS A 41 6.48 -15.00 8.57
N ASN A 42 5.32 -15.65 8.76
CA ASN A 42 4.57 -16.23 7.64
C ASN A 42 3.95 -15.16 6.76
N ALA A 43 3.31 -14.15 7.36
CA ALA A 43 2.74 -13.03 6.61
C ALA A 43 3.84 -12.23 5.90
N PHE A 44 4.95 -11.94 6.59
CA PHE A 44 6.08 -11.22 6.03
C PHE A 44 6.69 -11.95 4.83
N TYR A 45 7.09 -13.22 4.96
CA TYR A 45 7.75 -13.95 3.87
C TYR A 45 6.82 -14.20 2.69
N THR A 46 5.53 -14.45 2.94
CA THR A 46 4.55 -14.63 1.85
C THR A 46 4.38 -13.32 1.08
N PHE A 47 4.15 -12.22 1.78
CA PHE A 47 3.98 -10.92 1.13
C PHE A 47 5.26 -10.49 0.42
N PHE A 48 6.41 -10.55 1.11
CA PHE A 48 7.69 -10.13 0.56
C PHE A 48 8.11 -11.00 -0.64
N GLY A 49 7.84 -12.30 -0.59
CA GLY A 49 8.07 -13.21 -1.72
C GLY A 49 7.23 -12.84 -2.94
N LEU A 50 5.94 -12.56 -2.76
CA LEU A 50 5.07 -12.08 -3.85
C LEU A 50 5.51 -10.72 -4.38
N LEU A 51 5.94 -9.81 -3.50
CA LEU A 51 6.44 -8.49 -3.85
C LEU A 51 7.78 -8.51 -4.60
N LEU A 52 8.63 -9.51 -4.35
CA LEU A 52 9.83 -9.75 -5.17
C LEU A 52 9.46 -10.37 -6.51
N LEU A 53 8.50 -11.30 -6.52
CA LEU A 53 8.04 -11.95 -7.73
C LEU A 53 7.48 -10.92 -8.73
N THR A 54 6.76 -9.89 -8.28
CA THR A 54 6.28 -8.82 -9.17
C THR A 54 7.41 -8.07 -9.86
N ASP A 55 8.48 -7.72 -9.15
CA ASP A 55 9.63 -7.05 -9.77
C ASP A 55 10.37 -7.99 -10.73
N VAL A 56 10.54 -9.27 -10.38
CA VAL A 56 11.16 -10.26 -11.27
C VAL A 56 10.38 -10.37 -12.57
N LEU A 57 9.06 -10.47 -12.51
CA LEU A 57 8.20 -10.50 -13.70
C LEU A 57 8.26 -9.17 -14.46
N ALA A 58 8.35 -8.04 -13.76
CA ALA A 58 8.46 -6.72 -14.37
C ALA A 58 9.76 -6.54 -15.18
N LEU A 59 10.85 -7.24 -14.82
CA LEU A 59 12.09 -7.25 -15.61
C LEU A 59 11.90 -7.85 -17.01
N PHE A 60 10.98 -8.82 -17.17
CA PHE A 60 10.72 -9.50 -18.44
C PHE A 60 9.62 -8.83 -19.29
N VAL A 61 9.02 -7.74 -18.80
CA VAL A 61 7.96 -7.00 -19.53
C VAL A 61 8.47 -6.43 -20.85
N ALA A 62 9.72 -5.96 -20.88
CA ALA A 62 10.32 -5.35 -22.07
C ALA A 62 10.57 -6.34 -23.23
N GLU A 63 10.84 -7.60 -22.90
CA GLU A 63 11.22 -8.60 -23.91
C GLU A 63 10.04 -9.39 -24.48
N VAL A 64 8.94 -9.53 -23.73
CA VAL A 64 7.85 -10.48 -24.07
C VAL A 64 6.49 -9.78 -24.21
N ASN A 65 6.47 -8.64 -24.88
CA ASN A 65 5.29 -8.03 -25.49
C ASN A 65 4.06 -7.90 -24.55
N ASN A 66 4.19 -7.14 -23.45
CA ASN A 66 3.10 -6.76 -22.52
C ASN A 66 2.28 -7.88 -21.85
N TYR A 67 2.53 -9.17 -22.15
CA TYR A 67 1.79 -10.30 -21.57
C TYR A 67 1.92 -10.39 -20.04
N PHE A 68 3.02 -9.90 -19.48
CA PHE A 68 3.29 -9.96 -18.05
C PHE A 68 2.56 -8.90 -17.22
N LEU A 69 1.97 -7.86 -17.84
CA LEU A 69 1.24 -6.81 -17.12
C LEU A 69 0.03 -7.35 -16.33
N VAL A 70 -0.73 -8.27 -16.91
CA VAL A 70 -1.90 -8.86 -16.26
C VAL A 70 -1.52 -9.72 -15.04
N PRO A 71 -0.58 -10.69 -15.16
CA PRO A 71 -0.05 -11.43 -14.01
C PRO A 71 0.51 -10.53 -12.90
N ILE A 72 1.26 -9.48 -13.25
CA ILE A 72 1.82 -8.53 -12.28
C ILE A 72 0.70 -7.84 -11.49
N GLY A 73 -0.34 -7.35 -12.18
CA GLY A 73 -1.50 -6.74 -11.54
C GLY A 73 -2.24 -7.70 -10.59
N ILE A 74 -2.42 -8.96 -10.99
CA ILE A 74 -3.03 -10.00 -10.15
C ILE A 74 -2.20 -10.25 -8.89
N ILE A 75 -0.87 -10.34 -9.01
CA ILE A 75 0.00 -10.57 -7.85
C ILE A 75 -0.03 -9.36 -6.91
N PHE A 76 -0.02 -8.13 -7.43
CA PHE A 76 -0.20 -6.93 -6.60
C PHE A 76 -1.55 -6.95 -5.86
N PHE A 77 -2.62 -7.33 -6.54
CA PHE A 77 -3.93 -7.49 -5.90
C PHE A 77 -3.91 -8.51 -4.75
N VAL A 78 -3.27 -9.67 -4.95
CA VAL A 78 -3.08 -10.66 -3.88
C VAL A 78 -2.23 -10.10 -2.74
N CYS A 79 -1.18 -9.33 -3.03
CA CYS A 79 -0.38 -8.65 -2.02
C CYS A 79 -1.24 -7.71 -1.16
N TYR A 80 -2.11 -6.92 -1.80
CA TYR A 80 -3.03 -6.03 -1.09
C TYR A 80 -4.04 -6.80 -0.24
N ILE A 81 -4.58 -7.93 -0.72
CA ILE A 81 -5.45 -8.78 0.11
C ILE A 81 -4.72 -9.31 1.36
N LEU A 82 -3.46 -9.72 1.23
CA LEU A 82 -2.68 -10.19 2.37
C LEU A 82 -2.45 -9.09 3.41
N LEU A 83 -2.16 -7.86 2.95
CA LEU A 83 -2.06 -6.69 3.83
C LEU A 83 -3.39 -6.35 4.49
N LEU A 84 -4.49 -6.35 3.73
CA LEU A 84 -5.83 -6.13 4.24
C LEU A 84 -6.20 -7.16 5.31
N ARG A 85 -5.89 -8.44 5.08
CA ARG A 85 -6.12 -9.51 6.06
C ARG A 85 -5.38 -9.24 7.37
N ASP A 86 -4.12 -8.83 7.30
CA ASP A 86 -3.31 -8.61 8.50
C ASP A 86 -3.74 -7.36 9.27
N ALA A 87 -4.03 -6.27 8.57
CA ALA A 87 -4.56 -5.06 9.18
C ALA A 87 -5.97 -5.28 9.78
N TYR A 88 -6.82 -6.09 9.13
CA TYR A 88 -8.15 -6.41 9.65
C TYR A 88 -8.07 -7.23 10.95
N ARG A 89 -7.10 -8.15 11.07
CA ARG A 89 -6.87 -8.89 12.33
C ARG A 89 -6.52 -7.97 13.51
N GLN A 90 -5.89 -6.84 13.22
CA GLN A 90 -5.44 -5.89 14.23
C GLN A 90 -6.51 -4.81 14.50
N PHE A 91 -7.61 -4.81 13.75
CA PHE A 91 -8.73 -3.91 13.93
C PHE A 91 -9.66 -4.40 15.05
N LYS A 92 -9.79 -3.62 16.13
CA LYS A 92 -10.74 -3.87 17.23
C LYS A 92 -11.58 -2.61 17.46
N ILE A 93 -12.83 -2.57 17.01
CA ILE A 93 -13.70 -1.39 17.24
C ILE A 93 -13.87 -1.20 18.75
N GLN A 94 -13.13 -0.24 19.34
CA GLN A 94 -13.22 0.03 20.77
C GLN A 94 -14.31 1.06 21.10
N ASP A 95 -14.60 2.04 20.23
CA ASP A 95 -15.74 2.94 20.45
C ASP A 95 -16.28 3.62 19.15
N PRO A 96 -17.54 3.35 18.76
CA PRO A 96 -18.15 3.92 17.54
C PRO A 96 -18.71 5.34 17.72
N ARG A 97 -18.69 5.92 18.93
CA ARG A 97 -19.34 7.22 19.24
C ARG A 97 -18.45 8.45 19.02
N ASN A 98 -17.27 8.27 18.46
CA ASN A 98 -16.34 9.37 18.28
C ASN A 98 -16.74 10.26 17.09
N VAL A 99 -16.76 11.59 17.28
CA VAL A 99 -16.88 12.61 16.21
C VAL A 99 -15.93 12.32 15.03
N VAL A 100 -14.79 11.73 15.37
CA VAL A 100 -13.77 11.22 14.46
C VAL A 100 -14.38 10.24 13.43
N ALA A 101 -15.26 9.31 13.82
CA ALA A 101 -15.92 8.36 12.90
C ALA A 101 -16.80 9.03 11.84
N PHE A 102 -17.42 10.17 12.15
CA PHE A 102 -18.22 10.93 11.19
C PHE A 102 -17.32 11.61 10.15
N TYR A 103 -16.18 12.16 10.58
CA TYR A 103 -15.15 12.67 9.68
C TYR A 103 -14.61 11.55 8.77
N TYR A 104 -14.44 10.34 9.31
CA TYR A 104 -14.06 9.17 8.51
C TYR A 104 -15.06 8.82 7.44
N LEU A 105 -16.34 8.76 7.80
CA LEU A 105 -17.39 8.48 6.84
C LEU A 105 -17.35 9.49 5.69
N PHE A 106 -17.14 10.77 5.98
CA PHE A 106 -17.06 11.82 4.95
C PHE A 106 -15.82 11.66 4.04
N VAL A 107 -14.64 11.41 4.63
CA VAL A 107 -13.40 11.17 3.87
C VAL A 107 -13.54 9.93 2.98
N ILE A 108 -14.10 8.84 3.51
CA ILE A 108 -14.43 7.61 2.77
C ILE A 108 -15.36 7.98 1.60
N LEU A 109 -16.46 8.68 1.85
CA LEU A 109 -17.44 9.01 0.82
C LEU A 109 -16.85 9.87 -0.33
N ILE A 110 -16.07 10.91 0.00
CA ILE A 110 -15.41 11.74 -1.00
C ILE A 110 -14.43 10.90 -1.83
N ASN A 111 -13.59 10.10 -1.18
CA ASN A 111 -12.60 9.29 -1.90
C ASN A 111 -13.27 8.21 -2.75
N ALA A 112 -14.39 7.62 -2.30
CA ALA A 112 -15.17 6.67 -3.10
C ALA A 112 -15.70 7.33 -4.38
N VAL A 113 -16.22 8.56 -4.29
CA VAL A 113 -16.66 9.32 -5.48
C VAL A 113 -15.51 9.60 -6.43
N LEU A 114 -14.33 9.98 -5.91
CA LEU A 114 -13.14 10.19 -6.73
C LEU A 114 -12.67 8.92 -7.43
N VAL A 115 -12.72 7.76 -6.77
CA VAL A 115 -12.41 6.46 -7.38
C VAL A 115 -13.41 6.14 -8.49
N ILE A 116 -14.71 6.37 -8.28
CA ILE A 116 -15.73 6.14 -9.32
C ILE A 116 -15.48 7.05 -10.54
N LEU A 117 -15.21 8.34 -10.32
CA LEU A 117 -14.88 9.28 -11.41
C LEU A 117 -13.62 8.85 -12.17
N HIS A 118 -12.60 8.40 -11.45
CA HIS A 118 -11.38 7.85 -12.06
C HIS A 118 -11.69 6.62 -12.93
N LEU A 119 -12.48 5.67 -12.42
CA LEU A 119 -12.85 4.46 -13.18
C LEU A 119 -13.70 4.79 -14.41
N ILE A 120 -14.60 5.77 -14.34
CA ILE A 120 -15.37 6.25 -15.50
C ILE A 120 -14.42 6.83 -16.56
N ASN A 121 -13.48 7.68 -16.15
CA ASN A 121 -12.50 8.23 -17.08
C ASN A 121 -11.62 7.13 -17.67
N LEU A 122 -11.16 6.19 -16.85
CA LEU A 122 -10.33 5.07 -17.29
C LEU A 122 -11.04 4.20 -18.32
N TYR A 123 -12.35 3.93 -18.15
CA TYR A 123 -13.16 3.23 -19.15
C TYR A 123 -13.12 3.92 -20.51
N GLY A 124 -13.19 5.26 -20.52
CA GLY A 124 -13.11 6.07 -21.74
C GLY A 124 -11.77 5.92 -22.50
N TYR A 125 -10.67 5.69 -21.80
CA TYR A 125 -9.34 5.50 -22.41
C TYR A 125 -9.06 4.05 -22.85
N MET A 126 -9.87 3.07 -22.42
CA MET A 126 -9.58 1.64 -22.63
C MET A 126 -10.26 1.00 -23.85
N GLU A 127 -10.88 1.78 -24.74
CA GLU A 127 -11.42 1.39 -26.07
C GLU A 127 -11.94 -0.06 -26.19
N GLY A 128 -12.78 -0.52 -25.23
CA GLY A 128 -13.45 -1.83 -25.30
C GLY A 128 -12.66 -3.03 -24.75
N GLN A 129 -11.51 -2.84 -24.10
CA GLN A 129 -10.76 -3.91 -23.43
C GLN A 129 -11.35 -4.28 -22.06
N LEU A 130 -12.54 -4.89 -22.08
CA LEU A 130 -13.36 -5.15 -20.89
C LEU A 130 -12.65 -6.00 -19.81
N ALA A 131 -11.83 -6.98 -20.20
CA ALA A 131 -11.09 -7.81 -19.25
C ALA A 131 -10.04 -7.02 -18.45
N ILE A 132 -9.31 -6.12 -19.12
CA ILE A 132 -8.30 -5.28 -18.47
C ILE A 132 -9.00 -4.24 -17.60
N PHE A 133 -10.11 -3.67 -18.07
CA PHE A 133 -10.92 -2.74 -17.28
C PHE A 133 -11.44 -3.37 -15.98
N ILE A 134 -12.00 -4.58 -16.03
CA ILE A 134 -12.44 -5.31 -14.83
C ILE A 134 -11.28 -5.52 -13.84
N GLY A 135 -10.10 -5.91 -14.35
CA GLY A 135 -8.90 -6.03 -13.52
C GLY A 135 -8.54 -4.72 -12.82
N GLN A 136 -8.61 -3.60 -13.54
CA GLN A 136 -8.37 -2.26 -12.99
C GLN A 136 -9.42 -1.84 -11.95
N VAL A 137 -10.68 -2.23 -12.12
CA VAL A 137 -11.73 -1.99 -11.11
C VAL A 137 -11.39 -2.68 -9.79
N PHE A 138 -11.07 -3.99 -9.82
CA PHE A 138 -10.70 -4.73 -8.61
C PHE A 138 -9.45 -4.17 -7.95
N TYR A 139 -8.46 -3.80 -8.76
CA TYR A 139 -7.23 -3.18 -8.28
C TYR A 139 -7.47 -1.85 -7.55
N ASN A 140 -8.23 -0.93 -8.15
CA ASN A 140 -8.54 0.37 -7.55
C ASN A 140 -9.40 0.23 -6.29
N ILE A 141 -10.33 -0.72 -6.27
CA ILE A 141 -11.12 -1.04 -5.07
C ILE A 141 -10.20 -1.55 -3.95
N ALA A 142 -9.25 -2.45 -4.24
CA ALA A 142 -8.29 -2.94 -3.24
C ALA A 142 -7.42 -1.81 -2.67
N LEU A 143 -6.91 -0.91 -3.52
CA LEU A 143 -6.17 0.27 -3.09
C LEU A 143 -7.00 1.17 -2.19
N TYR A 144 -8.26 1.40 -2.55
CA TYR A 144 -9.17 2.19 -1.74
C TYR A 144 -9.40 1.55 -0.36
N PHE A 145 -9.69 0.25 -0.31
CA PHE A 145 -9.83 -0.47 0.96
C PHE A 145 -8.55 -0.44 1.79
N MET A 146 -7.38 -0.51 1.16
CA MET A 146 -6.09 -0.40 1.84
C MET A 146 -5.95 0.93 2.58
N ILE A 147 -6.28 2.05 1.94
CA ILE A 147 -6.27 3.36 2.59
C ILE A 147 -7.23 3.38 3.77
N VAL A 148 -8.49 3.00 3.54
CA VAL A 148 -9.54 3.04 4.57
C VAL A 148 -9.15 2.19 5.77
N LEU A 149 -8.66 0.97 5.54
CA LEU A 149 -8.27 0.06 6.61
C LEU A 149 -7.01 0.54 7.33
N SER A 150 -6.02 1.06 6.61
CA SER A 150 -4.79 1.58 7.24
C SER A 150 -5.07 2.77 8.15
N LEU A 151 -6.01 3.61 7.75
CA LEU A 151 -6.44 4.79 8.46
C LEU A 151 -7.31 4.41 9.67
N ALA A 152 -8.23 3.45 9.49
CA ALA A 152 -9.02 2.89 10.58
C ALA A 152 -8.13 2.20 11.62
N TYR A 153 -7.10 1.46 11.19
CA TYR A 153 -6.14 0.82 12.07
C TYR A 153 -5.29 1.86 12.84
N TYR A 154 -4.86 2.93 12.18
CA TYR A 154 -4.11 4.02 12.81
C TYR A 154 -4.88 4.66 13.98
N LEU A 155 -6.10 5.09 13.72
CA LEU A 155 -6.98 5.69 14.73
C LEU A 155 -7.32 4.80 15.91
N ASN A 156 -7.39 3.50 15.67
CA ASN A 156 -7.89 2.59 16.66
C ASN A 156 -6.78 2.21 17.65
N SER A 157 -5.55 2.06 17.16
CA SER A 157 -4.42 1.62 17.97
C SER A 157 -3.51 2.76 18.43
N TYR A 158 -3.44 3.87 17.66
CA TYR A 158 -2.45 4.96 17.81
C TYR A 158 -1.02 4.46 18.08
N SER A 159 -0.68 3.26 17.59
CA SER A 159 0.62 2.64 17.80
C SER A 159 1.63 3.08 16.74
N LYS A 160 2.92 2.96 17.05
CA LYS A 160 3.98 3.14 16.05
C LYS A 160 3.80 2.20 14.85
N LYS A 161 3.31 0.99 15.08
CA LYS A 161 3.08 -0.01 14.04
C LYS A 161 1.95 0.42 13.11
N SER A 162 0.83 0.92 13.64
CA SER A 162 -0.28 1.41 12.83
C SER A 162 0.10 2.67 12.03
N MET A 163 0.94 3.54 12.59
CA MET A 163 1.52 4.68 11.86
C MET A 163 2.40 4.24 10.69
N TYR A 164 3.28 3.25 10.88
CA TYR A 164 4.10 2.70 9.80
C TYR A 164 3.23 2.09 8.70
N PHE A 165 2.17 1.37 9.06
CA PHE A 165 1.24 0.80 8.08
C PHE A 165 0.51 1.88 7.27
N LEU A 166 0.06 2.95 7.93
CA LEU A 166 -0.59 4.08 7.26
C LEU A 166 0.34 4.77 6.26
N ILE A 167 1.56 5.09 6.66
CA ILE A 167 2.53 5.77 5.77
C ILE A 167 2.93 4.85 4.61
N ALA A 168 3.14 3.56 4.87
CA ALA A 168 3.40 2.59 3.81
C ALA A 168 2.25 2.50 2.81
N SER A 169 1.01 2.40 3.29
CA SER A 169 -0.19 2.31 2.45
C SER A 169 -0.39 3.55 1.59
N LEU A 170 -0.23 4.75 2.17
CA LEU A 170 -0.29 6.01 1.42
C LEU A 170 0.81 6.08 0.36
N SER A 171 2.04 5.69 0.70
CA SER A 171 3.16 5.69 -0.24
C SER A 171 2.92 4.75 -1.41
N PHE A 172 2.43 3.53 -1.17
CA PHE A 172 2.09 2.58 -2.25
C PHE A 172 0.92 3.06 -3.10
N VAL A 173 -0.14 3.57 -2.50
CA VAL A 173 -1.29 4.08 -3.26
C VAL A 173 -0.88 5.27 -4.14
N CYS A 174 -0.19 6.25 -3.58
CA CYS A 174 0.26 7.41 -4.36
C CYS A 174 1.24 6.98 -5.46
N SER A 175 2.13 6.02 -5.17
CA SER A 175 3.01 5.40 -6.16
C SER A 175 2.22 4.77 -7.32
N ASP A 176 1.16 4.02 -7.01
CA ASP A 176 0.35 3.31 -8.01
C ASP A 176 -0.53 4.25 -8.82
N ILE A 177 -0.99 5.36 -8.23
CA ILE A 177 -1.68 6.44 -8.96
C ILE A 177 -0.72 7.04 -10.00
N LEU A 178 0.55 7.29 -9.64
CA LEU A 178 1.55 7.82 -10.56
C LEU A 178 1.87 6.85 -11.69
N VAL A 179 1.96 5.54 -11.42
CA VAL A 179 2.19 4.53 -12.47
C VAL A 179 0.97 4.39 -13.38
N SER A 180 -0.24 4.45 -12.82
CA SER A 180 -1.49 4.45 -13.59
C SER A 180 -1.60 5.69 -14.48
N ALA A 181 -1.19 6.85 -13.96
CA ALA A 181 -1.13 8.10 -14.71
C ALA A 181 -0.19 7.98 -15.91
N PHE A 182 0.99 7.38 -15.72
CA PHE A 182 1.92 7.09 -16.81
C PHE A 182 1.34 6.11 -17.84
N LEU A 183 0.82 4.97 -17.39
CA LEU A 183 0.38 3.87 -18.27
C LEU A 183 -0.90 4.19 -19.07
N PHE A 184 -1.86 4.91 -18.47
CA PHE A 184 -3.19 5.11 -19.07
C PHE A 184 -3.42 6.52 -19.59
N TYR A 185 -2.70 7.52 -19.06
CA TYR A 185 -2.89 8.92 -19.45
C TYR A 185 -1.67 9.49 -20.20
N ASN A 186 -0.67 8.66 -20.51
CA ASN A 186 0.55 9.03 -21.26
C ASN A 186 1.24 10.29 -20.70
N ILE A 187 1.26 10.45 -19.37
CA ILE A 187 2.00 11.56 -18.74
C ILE A 187 3.52 11.32 -18.86
N GLN A 188 4.30 12.39 -18.79
CA GLN A 188 5.77 12.37 -18.93
C GLN A 188 6.45 11.29 -18.07
N GLU A 189 7.51 10.68 -18.62
CA GLU A 189 8.32 9.62 -17.99
C GLU A 189 8.95 10.02 -16.65
N SER A 190 9.13 11.33 -16.40
CA SER A 190 9.61 11.86 -15.12
C SER A 190 8.76 11.40 -13.93
N ILE A 191 7.48 11.12 -14.15
CA ILE A 191 6.56 10.58 -13.13
C ILE A 191 6.95 9.18 -12.65
N ILE A 192 7.61 8.36 -13.49
CA ILE A 192 8.07 7.02 -13.13
C ILE A 192 9.16 7.09 -12.04
N SER A 193 10.01 8.11 -12.07
CA SER A 193 11.00 8.34 -11.01
C SER A 193 10.32 8.65 -9.67
N PHE A 194 9.26 9.46 -9.67
CA PHE A 194 8.48 9.73 -8.47
C PHE A 194 7.75 8.48 -7.96
N HIS A 195 7.16 7.68 -8.85
CA HIS A 195 6.61 6.37 -8.53
C HIS A 195 7.65 5.49 -7.81
N THR A 196 8.86 5.41 -8.35
CA THR A 196 9.94 4.60 -7.79
C THR A 196 10.37 5.09 -6.41
N PHE A 197 10.55 6.40 -6.25
CA PHE A 197 10.92 7.00 -4.98
C PHE A 197 9.86 6.75 -3.90
N LEU A 198 8.58 6.95 -4.22
CA LEU A 198 7.48 6.71 -3.29
C LEU A 198 7.34 5.23 -2.94
N SER A 199 7.51 4.33 -3.92
CA SER A 199 7.56 2.89 -3.68
C SER A 199 8.67 2.51 -2.68
N MET A 200 9.88 3.08 -2.85
CA MET A 200 11.00 2.84 -1.95
C MET A 200 10.73 3.33 -0.52
N ILE A 201 10.14 4.52 -0.37
CA ILE A 201 9.67 5.01 0.94
C ILE A 201 8.65 4.04 1.54
N GLY A 202 7.68 3.61 0.73
CA GLY A 202 6.68 2.62 1.13
C GLY A 202 7.31 1.34 1.66
N TYR A 203 8.33 0.81 0.98
CA TYR A 203 9.06 -0.38 1.43
C TYR A 203 9.74 -0.16 2.80
N VAL A 204 10.40 0.98 3.03
CA VAL A 204 11.03 1.27 4.33
C VAL A 204 10.01 1.22 5.48
N PHE A 205 8.84 1.83 5.29
CA PHE A 205 7.78 1.83 6.30
C PHE A 205 7.12 0.46 6.45
N PHE A 206 6.93 -0.25 5.35
CA PHE A 206 6.42 -1.62 5.33
C PHE A 206 7.34 -2.58 6.11
N PHE A 207 8.66 -2.48 5.92
CA PHE A 207 9.61 -3.26 6.70
C PHE A 207 9.52 -2.89 8.19
N ASN A 208 9.47 -1.61 8.53
CA ASN A 208 9.28 -1.23 9.93
C ASN A 208 7.95 -1.76 10.51
N TYR A 209 6.88 -1.87 9.72
CA TYR A 209 5.61 -2.44 10.16
C TYR A 209 5.74 -3.92 10.61
N PHE A 210 6.36 -4.78 9.81
CA PHE A 210 6.49 -6.21 10.14
C PHE A 210 7.50 -6.52 11.24
N PHE A 211 8.49 -5.65 11.43
CA PHE A 211 9.51 -5.80 12.47
C PHE A 211 9.20 -5.03 13.76
N THR A 212 8.08 -4.29 13.82
CA THR A 212 7.62 -3.59 15.02
C THR A 212 6.52 -4.39 15.70
N ALA A 213 6.71 -4.72 16.98
CA ALA A 213 5.68 -5.35 17.79
C ALA A 213 4.53 -4.37 18.04
N GLU A 214 3.30 -4.88 18.04
CA GLU A 214 2.14 -4.07 18.39
C GLU A 214 2.18 -3.74 19.89
N LYS A 215 2.32 -2.45 20.20
CA LYS A 215 2.26 -1.95 21.58
C LYS A 215 1.12 -0.93 21.62
N PRO A 216 0.02 -1.18 22.35
CA PRO A 216 -1.01 -0.17 22.53
C PRO A 216 -0.37 1.04 23.22
N GLN A 217 -0.44 2.21 22.60
CA GLN A 217 0.10 3.44 23.18
C GLN A 217 -1.01 4.30 23.80
N MET A 218 -0.78 4.61 25.08
CA MET A 218 -1.38 5.66 25.90
C MET A 218 -2.77 5.44 26.50
N ILE A 219 -3.83 5.14 25.74
CA ILE A 219 -5.19 5.21 26.33
C ILE A 219 -5.40 4.20 27.47
N GLU A 220 -5.03 2.93 27.30
CA GLU A 220 -5.21 1.94 28.37
C GLU A 220 -4.24 2.14 29.55
N ALA A 221 -2.99 2.52 29.29
CA ALA A 221 -1.99 2.70 30.35
C ALA A 221 -2.28 3.94 31.20
N GLU A 222 -2.76 5.02 30.57
CA GLU A 222 -3.13 6.26 31.24
C GLU A 222 -4.47 6.12 31.96
N ILE A 223 -5.47 5.44 31.37
CA ILE A 223 -6.73 5.08 32.06
C ILE A 223 -6.49 4.12 33.23
N LEU A 224 -5.63 3.10 33.07
CA LEU A 224 -5.29 2.19 34.17
C LEU A 224 -4.55 2.91 35.29
N LYS A 225 -3.64 3.84 34.94
CA LYS A 225 -2.95 4.68 35.91
C LYS A 225 -3.94 5.58 36.65
N GLU A 226 -4.83 6.27 35.95
CA GLU A 226 -5.84 7.16 36.53
C GLU A 226 -6.84 6.39 37.41
N LEU A 227 -7.27 5.19 36.98
CA LEU A 227 -8.12 4.28 37.78
C LEU A 227 -7.40 3.77 39.03
N SER A 228 -6.09 3.50 38.95
CA SER A 228 -5.30 3.07 40.10
C SER A 228 -5.12 4.20 41.12
N GLU A 229 -4.92 5.44 40.66
CA GLU A 229 -4.82 6.64 41.50
C GLU A 229 -6.17 6.95 42.17
N ARG A 230 -7.29 6.83 41.45
CA ARG A 230 -8.64 6.98 42.04
C ARG A 230 -8.97 5.92 43.07
N LYS A 231 -8.59 4.65 42.84
CA LYS A 231 -8.76 3.57 43.83
C LYS A 231 -7.89 3.75 45.08
N ALA A 232 -6.70 4.33 44.93
CA ALA A 232 -5.84 4.66 46.06
C ALA A 232 -6.43 5.81 46.88
N ALA A 233 -6.94 6.86 46.21
CA ALA A 233 -7.59 8.00 46.84
C ALA A 233 -8.91 7.66 47.54
N SER A 234 -9.64 6.62 47.09
CA SER A 234 -10.89 6.18 47.74
C SER A 234 -10.69 5.25 48.95
N LYS A 235 -9.45 4.86 49.26
CA LYS A 235 -9.11 3.94 50.37
C LYS A 235 -8.38 4.63 51.53
N GLY A 236 -8.00 5.91 51.39
CA GLY A 236 -7.46 6.75 52.46
C GLY A 236 -8.54 7.64 53.04
#